data_AF-F8GS43-F1
#
_entry.id   AF-F8GS43-F1
#
_cell.length_a   1.000
_cell.length_b   1.000
_cell.length_c   1.000
_cell.angle_alpha   90.00
_cell.angle_beta   90.00
_cell.angle_gamma   90.00
#
_symmetry.space_group_name_H-M   'P 1'
#
loop_
_entity.id
_entity.type
_entity.pdbx_description
1 polymer ?
#
loop_
_entity_poly.entity_id
_entity_poly.type
_entity_poly.pdbx_seq_one_letter_code
_entity_poly.pdbx_strand_id
1 'polypeptide(L)'
;MPQGAIDRDDVYEFLGAWARHPTQLISAPGKTNGLYWPAASEQDASPIGPDALAMGPDTPAADAFYGYHYRILPPAKASDAKYGLIAWPARYGDTGVHTFMLGSDRVFYERDLGSSTASRARTIRSFSPAGWQRVADR
;
A
#
# COMPACT_ATOMS: atom_id res chain seq x y z
N MET A 1 -1.94 20.15 -6.88
CA MET A 1 -1.29 18.83 -6.78
C MET A 1 -0.03 18.85 -7.66
N PRO A 2 1.11 18.33 -7.19
CA PRO A 2 2.28 18.15 -8.04
C PRO A 2 1.95 17.13 -9.16
N GLN A 3 2.52 17.32 -10.35
CA GLN A 3 2.37 16.38 -11.46
C GLN A 3 3.00 15.04 -11.07
N GLY A 4 2.20 13.98 -10.96
CA GLY A 4 2.65 12.62 -10.60
C GLY A 4 2.24 12.11 -9.21
N ALA A 5 1.62 12.95 -8.37
CA ALA A 5 0.96 12.49 -7.14
C ALA A 5 -0.43 11.95 -7.49
N ILE A 6 -0.68 10.67 -7.20
CA ILE A 6 -2.03 10.10 -7.25
C ILE A 6 -2.90 10.75 -6.20
N ASP A 7 -4.18 10.95 -6.51
CA ASP A 7 -5.12 11.48 -5.54
C ASP A 7 -5.53 10.38 -4.54
N ARG A 8 -6.34 10.78 -3.55
CA ARG A 8 -6.81 9.84 -2.53
C ARG A 8 -7.64 8.70 -3.14
N ASP A 9 -8.43 8.99 -4.15
CA ASP A 9 -9.34 8.03 -4.76
C ASP A 9 -8.55 7.01 -5.59
N ASP A 10 -7.51 7.44 -6.29
CA ASP A 10 -6.53 6.57 -6.95
C ASP A 10 -5.85 5.61 -5.95
N VAL A 11 -5.46 6.10 -4.76
CA VAL A 11 -4.88 5.24 -3.71
C VAL A 11 -5.88 4.18 -3.27
N TYR A 12 -7.16 4.52 -3.13
CA TYR A 12 -8.20 3.57 -2.76
C TYR A 12 -8.47 2.55 -3.86
N GLU A 13 -8.60 2.98 -5.12
CA GLU A 13 -8.77 2.08 -6.26
C GLU A 13 -7.61 1.09 -6.35
N PHE A 14 -6.38 1.60 -6.18
CA PHE A 14 -5.17 0.79 -6.19
C PHE A 14 -5.16 -0.27 -5.07
N LEU A 15 -5.39 0.16 -3.84
CA LEU A 15 -5.43 -0.75 -2.68
C LEU A 15 -6.57 -1.77 -2.83
N GLY A 16 -7.74 -1.34 -3.31
CA GLY A 16 -8.90 -2.20 -3.56
C GLY A 16 -8.63 -3.24 -4.64
N ALA A 17 -7.94 -2.87 -5.72
CA ALA A 17 -7.48 -3.81 -6.75
C ALA A 17 -6.50 -4.84 -6.17
N TRP A 18 -5.52 -4.39 -5.38
CA TRP A 18 -4.55 -5.28 -4.74
C TRP A 18 -5.19 -6.27 -3.77
N ALA A 19 -6.19 -5.83 -2.98
CA ALA A 19 -6.90 -6.70 -2.05
C ALA A 19 -7.64 -7.89 -2.70
N ARG A 20 -7.86 -7.89 -4.02
CA ARG A 20 -8.42 -9.05 -4.74
C ARG A 20 -7.41 -10.21 -4.86
N HIS A 21 -6.11 -9.91 -4.85
CA HIS A 21 -5.03 -10.90 -4.94
C HIS A 21 -3.93 -10.65 -3.89
N PRO A 22 -4.27 -10.77 -2.60
CA PRO A 22 -3.43 -10.30 -1.50
C PRO A 22 -2.47 -11.39 -1.04
N THR A 23 -1.29 -11.45 -1.64
CA THR A 23 -0.30 -12.44 -1.20
C THR A 23 1.06 -11.81 -0.93
N GLN A 24 1.68 -11.01 -1.81
CA GLN A 24 2.98 -10.34 -1.61
C GLN A 24 3.15 -9.07 -2.49
N LEU A 25 4.15 -8.21 -2.22
CA LEU A 25 4.57 -7.14 -3.17
C LEU A 25 5.34 -7.75 -4.34
N ILE A 26 6.40 -8.49 -4.01
CA ILE A 26 7.23 -9.26 -4.93
C ILE A 26 6.86 -10.73 -4.73
N SER A 27 6.57 -11.46 -5.79
CA SER A 27 6.26 -12.88 -5.71
C SER A 27 7.48 -13.69 -5.29
N ALA A 28 7.23 -14.81 -4.61
CA ALA A 28 8.29 -15.80 -4.36
C ALA A 28 8.85 -16.33 -5.68
N PRO A 29 10.13 -16.77 -5.73
CA PRO A 29 10.72 -17.33 -6.96
C PRO A 29 9.83 -18.42 -7.59
N GLY A 30 9.46 -18.24 -8.85
CA GLY A 30 8.59 -19.17 -9.58
C GLY A 30 7.11 -19.16 -9.19
N LYS A 31 6.63 -18.15 -8.46
CA LYS A 31 5.22 -17.95 -8.11
C LYS A 31 4.68 -16.66 -8.71
N THR A 32 3.36 -16.60 -8.88
CA THR A 32 2.60 -15.41 -9.33
C THR A 32 1.68 -14.89 -8.22
N ASN A 33 2.19 -14.92 -7.00
CA ASN A 33 1.45 -14.60 -5.77
C ASN A 33 1.83 -13.23 -5.20
N GLY A 34 2.22 -12.28 -6.04
CA GLY A 34 2.52 -10.91 -5.63
C GLY A 34 2.08 -9.90 -6.68
N LEU A 35 2.28 -8.61 -6.45
CA LEU A 35 2.01 -7.58 -7.48
C LEU A 35 3.04 -7.59 -8.60
N TYR A 36 4.20 -8.21 -8.37
CA TYR A 36 5.27 -8.38 -9.34
C TYR A 36 5.79 -9.81 -9.40
N TRP A 37 6.05 -10.28 -10.60
CA TRP A 37 6.91 -11.42 -10.92
C TRP A 37 7.52 -11.21 -12.32
N PRO A 38 8.70 -11.79 -12.62
CA PRO A 38 9.26 -11.74 -13.96
C PRO A 38 8.36 -12.54 -14.90
N ALA A 39 7.62 -11.86 -15.76
CA ALA A 39 6.77 -12.48 -16.77
C ALA A 39 7.58 -12.73 -18.05
N ALA A 40 7.39 -13.90 -18.67
CA ALA A 40 8.01 -14.22 -19.97
C ALA A 40 7.18 -13.71 -21.16
N SER A 41 5.92 -13.35 -20.92
CA SER A 41 4.94 -12.90 -21.92
C SER A 41 3.99 -11.85 -21.32
N GLU A 42 3.32 -11.06 -22.17
CA GLU A 42 2.26 -10.14 -21.72
C GLU A 42 1.04 -10.89 -21.14
N GLN A 43 0.78 -12.12 -21.58
CA GLN A 43 -0.31 -12.93 -21.02
C GLN A 43 -0.06 -13.36 -19.57
N ASP A 44 1.21 -13.40 -19.15
CA ASP A 44 1.63 -13.69 -17.78
C ASP A 44 2.07 -12.42 -17.04
N ALA A 45 1.77 -11.23 -17.56
CA ALA A 45 2.24 -9.98 -16.97
C ALA A 45 1.75 -9.83 -15.53
N SER A 46 2.67 -9.48 -14.63
CA SER A 46 2.30 -9.13 -13.27
C SER A 46 1.47 -7.83 -13.25
N PRO A 47 0.46 -7.69 -12.38
CA PRO A 47 -0.50 -6.59 -12.43
C PRO A 47 0.12 -5.18 -12.43
N ILE A 48 1.24 -5.02 -11.73
CA ILE A 48 1.94 -3.73 -11.58
C ILE A 48 3.29 -3.71 -12.33
N GLY A 49 3.83 -4.88 -12.69
CA GLY A 49 5.12 -4.93 -13.38
C GLY A 49 6.28 -4.47 -12.49
N PRO A 50 7.40 -4.05 -13.10
CA PRO A 50 8.61 -3.62 -12.39
C PRO A 50 8.37 -2.51 -11.37
N ASP A 51 7.31 -1.72 -11.52
CA ASP A 51 6.97 -0.61 -10.63
C ASP A 51 6.71 -1.05 -9.18
N ALA A 52 6.35 -2.33 -8.95
CA ALA A 52 6.20 -2.85 -7.59
C ALA A 52 7.51 -2.81 -6.79
N LEU A 53 8.66 -2.76 -7.47
CA LEU A 53 9.97 -2.60 -6.83
C LEU A 53 10.13 -1.20 -6.22
N ALA A 54 9.46 -0.19 -6.78
CA ALA A 54 9.45 1.19 -6.30
C ALA A 54 8.43 1.44 -5.19
N MET A 55 7.47 0.53 -4.97
CA MET A 55 6.45 0.66 -3.94
C MET A 55 6.98 0.44 -2.52
N GLY A 56 8.16 -0.15 -2.37
CA GLY A 56 8.71 -0.54 -1.08
C GLY A 56 8.94 0.64 -0.12
N PRO A 57 8.99 0.37 1.20
CA PRO A 57 9.30 1.38 2.20
C PRO A 57 10.71 1.95 2.04
N ASP A 58 11.66 1.23 1.44
CA ASP A 58 13.06 1.64 1.37
C ASP A 58 13.39 2.39 0.08
N THR A 59 12.42 2.55 -0.82
CA THR A 59 12.55 3.38 -2.02
C THR A 59 12.81 4.84 -1.63
N PRO A 60 13.73 5.55 -2.30
CA PRO A 60 13.86 6.99 -2.14
C PRO A 60 12.55 7.69 -2.48
N ALA A 61 12.23 8.78 -1.78
CA ALA A 61 10.94 9.45 -1.99
C ALA A 61 10.76 10.04 -3.40
N ALA A 62 11.86 10.33 -4.11
CA ALA A 62 11.81 10.79 -5.50
C ALA A 62 11.39 9.69 -6.48
N ASP A 63 11.63 8.43 -6.12
CA ASP A 63 11.34 7.25 -6.94
C ASP A 63 10.13 6.49 -6.40
N ALA A 64 9.47 7.01 -5.35
CA ALA A 64 8.34 6.34 -4.72
C ALA A 64 7.18 6.21 -5.72
N PHE A 65 6.61 5.02 -5.80
CA PHE A 65 5.50 4.73 -6.70
C PHE A 65 4.34 5.70 -6.45
N TYR A 66 4.08 6.56 -7.43
CA TYR A 66 3.11 7.67 -7.36
C TYR A 66 3.24 8.56 -6.11
N GLY A 67 4.45 8.72 -5.58
CA GLY A 67 4.71 9.52 -4.38
C GLY A 67 4.26 8.86 -3.08
N TYR A 68 3.94 7.56 -3.09
CA TYR A 68 3.54 6.77 -1.93
C TYR A 68 4.44 5.55 -1.74
N HIS A 69 4.59 5.16 -0.48
CA HIS A 69 5.15 3.87 -0.10
C HIS A 69 4.03 2.96 0.35
N TYR A 70 4.22 1.67 0.08
CA TYR A 70 3.25 0.64 0.34
C TYR A 70 3.88 -0.52 1.09
N ARG A 71 3.07 -1.20 1.89
CA ARG A 71 3.48 -2.41 2.59
C ARG A 71 2.29 -3.30 2.88
N ILE A 72 2.51 -4.62 2.85
CA ILE A 72 1.59 -5.61 3.42
C ILE A 72 1.93 -5.77 4.89
N LEU A 73 0.91 -5.67 5.74
CA LEU A 73 0.99 -5.88 7.18
C LEU A 73 0.32 -7.22 7.53
N PRO A 74 0.96 -8.04 8.39
CA PRO A 74 0.27 -9.15 9.01
C PRO A 74 -0.82 -8.64 9.96
N PRO A 75 -1.86 -9.45 10.26
CA PRO A 75 -2.88 -9.06 11.22
C PRO A 75 -2.30 -8.98 12.64
N ALA A 76 -2.89 -8.12 13.48
CA ALA A 76 -2.56 -8.10 14.90
C ALA A 76 -3.02 -9.40 15.59
N LYS A 77 -2.32 -9.83 16.65
CA LYS A 77 -2.75 -10.94 17.53
C LYS A 77 -4.13 -10.55 18.11
N ALA A 78 -5.17 -11.30 17.75
CA ALA A 78 -6.60 -11.04 18.05
C ALA A 78 -7.39 -10.18 17.04
N SER A 79 -6.89 -10.00 15.81
CA SER A 79 -7.70 -9.49 14.69
C SER A 79 -8.21 -10.65 13.83
N ASP A 80 -9.47 -10.57 13.40
CA ASP A 80 -10.05 -11.48 12.39
C ASP A 80 -9.57 -11.17 10.96
N ALA A 81 -8.79 -10.10 10.79
CA ALA A 81 -8.17 -9.76 9.52
C ALA A 81 -7.15 -10.83 9.10
N LYS A 82 -7.06 -11.09 7.79
CA LYS A 82 -6.06 -12.01 7.21
C LYS A 82 -4.77 -11.28 6.82
N TYR A 83 -4.89 -10.02 6.44
CA TYR A 83 -3.80 -9.11 6.08
C TYR A 83 -4.33 -7.67 6.18
N GLY A 84 -3.41 -6.71 6.15
CA GLY A 84 -3.74 -5.32 5.87
C GLY A 84 -2.78 -4.76 4.84
N LEU A 85 -3.24 -3.85 4.02
CA LEU A 85 -2.38 -3.01 3.20
C LEU A 85 -2.25 -1.66 3.88
N ILE A 86 -1.09 -1.05 3.80
CA ILE A 86 -0.87 0.33 4.24
C ILE A 86 -0.17 1.10 3.12
N ALA A 87 -0.61 2.35 2.91
CA ALA A 87 -0.02 3.29 1.98
C ALA A 87 0.20 4.63 2.68
N TRP A 88 1.40 5.21 2.61
CA TRP A 88 1.72 6.50 3.20
C TRP A 88 2.54 7.38 2.24
N PRO A 89 2.42 8.71 2.33
CA PRO A 89 3.14 9.62 1.45
C PRO A 89 4.65 9.47 1.65
N ALA A 90 5.38 9.42 0.55
CA ALA A 90 6.83 9.44 0.53
C ALA A 90 7.41 10.73 1.11
N ARG A 91 6.72 11.86 0.90
CA ARG A 91 6.97 13.14 1.56
C ARG A 91 5.67 13.73 2.08
N TYR A 92 5.54 13.78 3.40
CA TYR A 92 4.39 14.41 4.04
C TYR A 92 4.27 15.88 3.64
N GLY A 93 3.07 16.31 3.24
CA GLY A 93 2.78 17.68 2.82
C GLY A 93 3.09 17.96 1.34
N ASP A 94 3.99 17.17 0.72
CA ASP A 94 4.36 17.32 -0.69
C ASP A 94 3.62 16.31 -1.58
N THR A 95 3.75 15.01 -1.28
CA THR A 95 3.12 13.93 -2.06
C THR A 95 1.79 13.47 -1.48
N GLY A 96 1.50 13.86 -0.24
CA GLY A 96 0.24 13.60 0.43
C GLY A 96 0.31 13.87 1.93
N VAL A 97 -0.84 13.87 2.61
CA VAL A 97 -0.94 14.08 4.06
C VAL A 97 -1.52 12.87 4.80
N HIS A 98 -2.38 12.10 4.13
CA HIS A 98 -3.05 10.96 4.74
C HIS A 98 -2.27 9.67 4.53
N THR A 99 -2.22 8.86 5.59
CA THR A 99 -1.90 7.44 5.51
C THR A 99 -3.19 6.67 5.38
N PHE A 100 -3.18 5.63 4.56
CA PHE A 100 -4.33 4.77 4.29
C PHE A 100 -4.02 3.34 4.70
N MET A 101 -5.04 2.62 5.17
CA MET A 101 -4.98 1.18 5.30
C MET A 101 -6.22 0.54 4.69
N LEU A 102 -6.06 -0.69 4.18
CA LEU A 102 -7.14 -1.52 3.72
C LEU A 102 -7.07 -2.86 4.45
N GLY A 103 -8.15 -3.22 5.13
CA GLY A 103 -8.30 -4.53 5.76
C GLY A 103 -8.68 -5.61 4.75
N SER A 104 -8.47 -6.88 5.12
CA SER A 104 -8.92 -8.03 4.31
C SER A 104 -10.44 -8.14 4.16
N ASP A 105 -11.19 -7.39 4.97
CA ASP A 105 -12.64 -7.18 4.88
C ASP A 105 -13.03 -6.12 3.84
N ARG A 106 -12.06 -5.58 3.10
CA ARG A 106 -12.20 -4.47 2.14
C ARG A 106 -12.66 -3.16 2.77
N VAL A 107 -12.42 -2.97 4.06
CA VAL A 107 -12.71 -1.69 4.71
C VAL A 107 -11.48 -0.79 4.65
N PHE A 108 -11.69 0.42 4.11
CA PHE A 108 -10.69 1.47 4.09
C PHE A 108 -10.64 2.23 5.41
N TYR A 109 -9.41 2.55 5.82
CA TYR A 109 -9.10 3.36 6.98
C TYR A 109 -8.12 4.44 6.57
N GLU A 110 -8.23 5.62 7.17
CA GLU A 110 -7.31 6.72 6.95
C GLU A 110 -6.89 7.38 8.27
N ARG A 111 -5.70 7.95 8.28
CA ARG A 111 -5.19 8.73 9.41
C ARG A 111 -4.09 9.67 8.95
N ASP A 112 -4.14 10.90 9.44
CA ASP A 112 -2.99 11.80 9.41
C ASP A 112 -2.06 11.49 10.60
N LEU A 113 -0.82 11.09 10.31
CA LEU A 113 0.21 10.79 11.31
C LEU A 113 1.11 12.01 11.63
N GLY A 114 0.84 13.15 10.99
CA GLY A 114 1.55 14.42 11.07
C GLY A 114 2.82 14.47 10.24
N SER A 115 3.66 15.47 10.47
CA SER A 115 4.96 15.65 9.79
C SER A 115 5.91 14.45 9.89
N SER A 116 5.70 13.57 10.87
CA SER A 116 6.45 12.33 11.06
C SER A 116 5.83 11.10 10.38
N THR A 117 4.92 11.29 9.41
CA THR A 117 4.17 10.20 8.76
C THR A 117 5.08 9.10 8.23
N ALA A 118 6.14 9.43 7.47
CA ALA A 118 7.04 8.42 6.91
C ALA A 118 7.70 7.53 7.99
N SER A 119 8.22 8.13 9.06
CA SER A 119 8.85 7.38 10.15
C SER A 119 7.84 6.56 10.95
N ARG A 120 6.67 7.15 11.27
CA ARG A 120 5.60 6.48 12.03
C ARG A 120 5.00 5.32 11.26
N ALA A 121 4.70 5.49 9.97
CA ALA A 121 4.17 4.44 9.12
C ALA A 121 5.14 3.26 9.01
N ARG A 122 6.46 3.52 8.89
CA ARG A 122 7.48 2.46 8.87
C ARG A 122 7.51 1.62 10.15
N THR A 123 7.11 2.18 11.30
CA THR A 123 7.03 1.47 12.60
C THR A 123 5.80 0.59 12.74
N ILE A 124 4.79 0.76 11.89
CA ILE A 124 3.60 -0.09 11.89
C ILE A 124 4.01 -1.47 11.36
N ARG A 125 3.92 -2.48 12.23
CA ARG A 125 4.30 -3.87 11.93
C ARG A 125 3.13 -4.82 11.80
N SER A 126 1.92 -4.39 12.19
CA SER A 126 0.70 -5.18 12.08
C SER A 126 -0.49 -4.29 11.77
N PHE A 127 -1.48 -4.86 11.10
CA PHE A 127 -2.74 -4.19 10.83
C PHE A 127 -3.60 -4.12 12.09
N SER A 128 -3.94 -2.90 12.50
CA SER A 128 -4.88 -2.61 13.59
C SER A 128 -5.70 -1.36 13.24
N PRO A 129 -7.03 -1.46 13.13
CA PRO A 129 -7.88 -0.32 12.80
C PRO A 129 -8.12 0.63 14.00
N ALA A 130 -7.67 0.26 15.21
CA ALA A 130 -7.90 1.06 16.41
C ALA A 130 -7.22 2.44 16.30
N GLY A 131 -8.02 3.51 16.45
CA GLY A 131 -7.55 4.90 16.34
C GLY A 131 -7.35 5.38 14.90
N TRP A 132 -7.89 4.67 13.90
CA TRP A 132 -7.98 5.12 12.51
C TRP A 132 -9.42 5.50 12.18
N GLN A 133 -9.57 6.45 11.25
CA GLN A 133 -10.88 6.83 10.74
C GLN A 133 -11.31 5.81 9.69
N ARG A 134 -12.48 5.20 9.88
CA ARG A 134 -13.08 4.30 8.88
C ARG A 134 -13.70 5.12 7.75
N VAL A 135 -13.40 4.76 6.51
CA VAL A 135 -13.85 5.46 5.29
C VAL A 135 -14.72 4.53 4.43
N ALA A 136 -15.57 3.72 5.06
CA ALA A 136 -16.28 2.60 4.43
C ALA A 136 -16.97 2.95 3.09
N ASP A 137 -16.87 2.02 2.13
CA ASP A 137 -17.47 2.00 0.78
C ASP A 137 -17.28 3.27 -0.08
N ARG A 138 -16.33 3.16 -1.02
CA ARG A 138 -16.38 3.84 -2.31
C ARG A 138 -16.32 2.81 -3.41
#